data_AF-A0AAW9NHS3-F1
#
_entry.id   AF-A0AAW9NHS3-F1
#
_cell.length_a   1.000
_cell.length_b   1.000
_cell.length_c   1.000
_cell.angle_alpha   90.00
_cell.angle_beta   90.00
_cell.angle_gamma   90.00
#
_symmetry.space_group_name_H-M   'P 1'
#
loop_
_entity.id
_entity.type
_entity.pdbx_description
1 polymer ?
#
loop_
_entity_poly.entity_id
_entity_poly.type
_entity_poly.pdbx_seq_one_letter_code
_entity_poly.pdbx_strand_id
1 'polypeptide(L)' 'MGLVVTRKMEQTLVIVNEETKEKIEITLFRHEFKGDIRMKIDAPKKYNIVREEVITE' A
#
# COMPACT_ATOMS: atom_id res chain seq x y z
N MET A 1 10.98 -3.84 13.11
CA MET A 1 10.05 -2.84 13.67
C MET A 1 9.00 -2.54 12.61
N GLY A 2 7.72 -2.55 12.95
CA GLY A 2 6.62 -2.17 12.04
C GLY A 2 5.98 -0.86 12.49
N LEU A 3 5.51 -0.05 11.54
CA LEU A 3 4.76 1.17 11.81
C LEU A 3 3.26 0.90 11.68
N VAL A 4 2.48 1.20 12.72
CA VAL A 4 1.01 1.13 12.69
C VAL A 4 0.47 2.56 12.68
N VAL A 5 -0.34 2.90 11.69
CA VAL A 5 -0.93 4.24 11.52
C VAL A 5 -2.40 4.16 11.12
N THR A 6 -3.20 5.08 11.64
CA THR A 6 -4.59 5.28 11.22
C THR A 6 -4.65 6.42 10.21
N ARG A 7 -5.31 6.18 9.07
CA ARG A 7 -5.47 7.16 7.98
C ARG A 7 -6.95 7.33 7.62
N LYS A 8 -7.34 8.54 7.24
CA LYS A 8 -8.65 8.84 6.62
C LYS A 8 -8.62 8.44 5.14
N MET A 9 -9.79 8.36 4.51
CA MET A 9 -9.89 8.18 3.05
C MET A 9 -9.11 9.25 2.29
N GLU A 10 -8.60 8.88 1.12
CA GLU A 10 -7.77 9.68 0.22
C GLU A 10 -6.40 10.10 0.78
N GLN A 11 -6.09 9.75 2.03
CA GLN A 11 -4.76 9.94 2.58
C GLN A 11 -3.79 8.90 2.03
N THR A 12 -2.57 9.37 1.75
CA THR A 12 -1.47 8.55 1.22
C THR A 12 -0.42 8.33 2.29
N LEU A 13 -0.03 7.08 2.47
CA LEU A 13 1.16 6.66 3.21
C LEU A 13 2.30 6.47 2.21
N VAL A 14 3.48 6.98 2.52
CA VAL A 14 4.67 6.86 1.66
C VAL A 14 5.75 6.10 2.41
N ILE A 15 6.24 5.01 1.80
CA ILE A 15 7.41 4.27 2.25
C ILE A 15 8.58 4.75 1.39
N VAL A 16 9.65 5.23 2.02
CA VAL A 16 10.84 5.73 1.34
C VAL A 16 12.01 4.83 1.65
N ASN A 17 12.72 4.39 0.61
CA ASN A 17 14.04 3.79 0.76
C ASN A 17 15.07 4.93 0.81
N GLU A 18 15.75 5.11 1.94
CA GLU A 18 16.69 6.21 2.13
C GLU A 18 17.97 6.09 1.29
N GLU A 19 18.34 4.88 0.89
CA GLU A 19 19.54 4.62 0.08
C GLU A 19 19.26 4.88 -1.41
N THR A 20 18.15 4.35 -1.93
CA THR A 20 17.80 4.44 -3.36
C THR A 20 16.91 5.64 -3.69
N LYS A 21 16.38 6.32 -2.68
CA LYS A 21 15.35 7.37 -2.78
C LYS A 21 14.06 6.93 -3.47
N GLU A 22 13.84 5.61 -3.55
CA GLU A 22 12.61 5.05 -4.10
C GLU A 22 11.45 5.22 -3.14
N LYS A 23 10.26 5.33 -3.72
CA LYS A 23 9.03 5.58 -2.98
C LYS A 23 7.97 4.55 -3.36
N ILE A 24 7.27 4.06 -2.36
CA ILE A 24 6.05 3.27 -2.53
C ILE A 24 4.93 4.07 -1.87
N GLU A 25 3.88 4.36 -2.63
CA GLU A 25 2.74 5.15 -2.16
C GLU A 25 1.54 4.23 -2.01
N ILE A 26 0.88 4.33 -0.85
CA ILE A 26 -0.31 3.55 -0.49
C ILE A 26 -1.41 4.52 -0.15
N THR A 27 -2.43 4.61 -0.99
CA THR A 27 -3.58 5.50 -0.80
C THR A 27 -4.83 4.70 -0.46
N LEU A 28 -5.51 5.06 0.62
CA LEU A 28 -6.83 4.51 0.93
C LEU A 28 -7.86 5.15 -0.01
N PHE A 29 -8.39 4.40 -0.96
CA PHE A 29 -9.25 4.94 -2.02
C PHE A 29 -10.71 5.02 -1.59
N ARG A 30 -11.28 3.92 -1.06
CA ARG A 30 -12.70 3.87 -0.70
C ARG A 30 -13.00 2.74 0.29
N HIS A 31 -13.94 2.96 1.20
CA HIS A 31 -14.61 1.88 1.91
C HIS A 31 -15.68 1.21 1.05
N GLU A 32 -15.62 -0.11 0.95
CA GLU A 32 -16.64 -0.95 0.35
C GLU A 32 -17.59 -1.53 1.40
N PHE A 33 -18.62 -2.24 0.94
CA PHE A 33 -19.64 -2.84 1.80
C PHE A 33 -18.98 -3.86 2.74
N LYS A 34 -19.45 -3.97 3.99
CA LYS A 34 -18.93 -4.90 5.03
C LYS A 34 -17.51 -4.63 5.56
N GLY A 35 -16.95 -3.44 5.33
CA GLY A 35 -15.67 -3.05 5.95
C GLY A 35 -14.44 -3.34 5.10
N ASP A 36 -14.64 -3.80 3.87
CA ASP A 36 -13.58 -3.92 2.88
C ASP A 36 -13.02 -2.52 2.53
N ILE A 37 -11.72 -2.44 2.27
CA ILE A 37 -11.03 -1.20 1.95
C ILE A 37 -10.35 -1.35 0.60
N ARG A 38 -10.74 -0.50 -0.36
CA ARG A 38 -9.97 -0.35 -1.60
C ARG A 38 -8.75 0.50 -1.33
N MET A 39 -7.59 -0.02 -1.71
CA MET A 39 -6.32 0.67 -1.65
C MET A 39 -5.74 0.80 -3.06
N LYS A 40 -5.08 1.93 -3.33
CA LYS A 40 -4.21 2.11 -4.49
C LYS A 40 -2.77 2.00 -4.02
N ILE A 41 -1.97 1.20 -4.71
CA ILE A 41 -0.54 1.05 -4.42
C ILE A 41 0.23 1.43 -5.68
N ASP A 42 1.05 2.48 -5.59
CA ASP A 42 1.96 2.90 -6.64
C ASP A 42 3.39 2.56 -6.21
N ALA A 43 4.05 1.70 -6.98
CA ALA A 43 5.42 1.28 -6.73
C ALA A 43 6.24 1.28 -8.03
N PRO A 44 7.58 1.40 -7.96
CA PRO A 44 8.44 1.26 -9.13
C PRO A 44 8.24 -0.07 -9.84
N LYS A 45 8.34 -0.09 -11.18
CA LYS A 45 8.05 -1.28 -12.03
C LYS A 45 8.85 -2.55 -11.69
N LYS A 46 9.98 -2.41 -10.99
CA LYS A 46 10.80 -3.54 -10.54
C LYS A 46 10.16 -4.33 -9.39
N TYR A 47 9.16 -3.76 -8.72
CA TYR A 47 8.39 -4.44 -7.69
C TYR A 47 7.17 -5.12 -8.31
N ASN A 48 6.95 -6.38 -7.96
CA ASN A 48 5.72 -7.09 -8.28
C ASN A 48 4.75 -6.94 -7.10
N ILE A 49 3.59 -6.34 -7.34
CA ILE A 49 2.55 -6.18 -6.32
C ILE A 49 1.61 -7.38 -6.44
N VAL A 50 1.66 -8.28 -5.46
CA VAL A 50 0.83 -9.48 -5.40
C VAL A 50 -0.08 -9.43 -4.18
N ARG A 51 -1.29 -9.97 -4.32
CA ARG A 51 -2.17 -10.22 -3.17
C ARG A 51 -1.73 -11.53 -2.52
N GLU A 52 -1.71 -11.55 -1.20
CA GLU A 52 -1.27 -12.72 -0.42
C GLU A 52 -2.02 -14.00 -0.81
N GLU A 53 -3.33 -13.90 -0.99
CA GLU A 53 -4.23 -14.97 -1.44
C GLU A 53 -3.90 -15.56 -2.83
N VAL A 54 -3.00 -14.93 -3.61
CA VAL A 54 -2.54 -15.42 -4.92
C VAL A 54 -1.16 -16.10 -4.83
N ILE A 55 -0.48 -16.02 -3.68
CA ILE A 55 0.82 -16.67 -3.47
C ILE A 55 0.57 -18.16 -3.20
N THR A 56 0.55 -18.97 -4.26
CA THR A 56 0.60 -20.44 -4.16
C THR A 56 2.05 -20.86 -3.93
N GLU A 57 2.33 -21.44 -2.76
CA GLU A 57 3.62 -22.07 -2.43
C GLU A 57 3.92 -23.29 -3.32
#